data_AF-A0A2J8AFD6-F1
#
_entry.id   AF-A0A2J8AFD6-F1
#
_cell.length_a   1.000
_cell.length_b   1.000
_cell.length_c   1.000
_cell.angle_alpha   90.00
_cell.angle_beta   90.00
_cell.angle_gamma   90.00
#
_symmetry.space_group_name_H-M   'P 1'
#
loop_
_entity.id
_entity.type
_entity.pdbx_description
1 polymer ?
#
loop_
_entity_poly.entity_id
_entity_poly.type
_entity_poly.pdbx_seq_one_letter_code
_entity_poly.pdbx_strand_id
1 'polypeptide(L)'
;MLTTTTSTTLVDTLAYLVSALVRLPPKLAASFVCETYNPLSDTYGWRGSFQDGSEGACHGFLAAYTGAGYRRSFFAADVLSDPVYNFTGAPDGCHVHDDVWISGNLFRRGIRPYVVGVQNGMWPQESHRPYNKLSINSVEDMKGQQKRCLKYFNYFMEAGAEAAGAA
;
A
#
# COMPACT_ATOMS: atom_id res chain seq x y z
N MET A 1 -23.84 2.34 -34.12
CA MET A 1 -23.10 3.34 -33.31
C MET A 1 -22.64 2.65 -32.04
N LEU A 2 -21.33 2.43 -31.90
CA LEU A 2 -20.74 1.95 -30.65
C LEU A 2 -20.62 3.17 -29.72
N THR A 3 -21.45 3.26 -28.71
CA THR A 3 -21.28 4.21 -27.61
C THR A 3 -20.09 3.77 -26.77
N THR A 4 -18.92 4.36 -27.04
CA THR A 4 -17.78 4.32 -26.13
C THR A 4 -18.10 5.17 -24.91
N THR A 5 -18.62 4.54 -23.86
CA THR A 5 -18.58 5.08 -22.51
C THR A 5 -17.12 5.06 -22.05
N THR A 6 -16.38 6.13 -22.35
CA THR A 6 -15.11 6.39 -21.68
C THR A 6 -15.39 6.52 -20.19
N SER A 7 -14.94 5.52 -19.44
CA SER A 7 -15.01 5.42 -17.99
C SER A 7 -14.44 6.70 -17.35
N THR A 8 -15.34 7.58 -16.90
CA THR A 8 -15.00 8.86 -16.24
C THR A 8 -14.35 8.65 -14.86
N THR A 9 -14.51 7.47 -14.26
CA THR A 9 -14.04 7.17 -12.90
C THR A 9 -12.52 7.06 -12.76
N LEU A 10 -11.80 6.65 -13.80
CA LEU A 10 -10.34 6.49 -13.76
C LEU A 10 -9.62 7.84 -13.75
N VAL A 11 -10.12 8.80 -14.54
CA VAL A 11 -9.58 10.17 -14.59
C VAL A 11 -9.77 10.87 -13.24
N ASP A 12 -10.92 10.65 -12.60
CA ASP A 12 -11.23 11.26 -11.30
C ASP A 12 -10.37 10.67 -10.17
N THR A 13 -10.13 9.36 -10.16
CA THR A 13 -9.36 8.69 -9.09
C THR A 13 -7.89 9.12 -9.08
N LEU A 14 -7.26 9.15 -10.26
CA LEU A 14 -5.88 9.62 -10.38
C LEU A 14 -5.76 11.12 -10.09
N ALA A 15 -6.68 11.94 -10.61
CA ALA A 15 -6.68 13.38 -10.33
C ALA A 15 -6.83 13.68 -8.83
N TYR A 16 -7.68 12.92 -8.14
CA TYR A 16 -7.89 13.06 -6.70
C TYR A 16 -6.65 12.63 -5.90
N LEU A 17 -6.02 11.51 -6.27
CA LEU A 17 -4.78 11.05 -5.66
C LEU A 17 -3.63 12.05 -5.84
N VAL A 18 -3.47 12.59 -7.05
CA VAL A 18 -2.48 13.63 -7.35
C VAL A 18 -2.78 14.90 -6.56
N SER A 19 -4.05 15.31 -6.49
CA SER A 19 -4.48 16.48 -5.71
C SER A 19 -4.23 16.30 -4.21
N ALA A 20 -4.45 15.11 -3.67
CA ALA A 20 -4.12 14.77 -2.28
C ALA A 20 -2.60 14.82 -2.07
N LEU A 21 -1.82 14.22 -2.97
CA LEU A 21 -0.37 14.26 -2.91
C LEU A 21 0.19 15.69 -2.92
N VAL A 22 -0.39 16.63 -3.66
CA VAL A 22 0.07 18.02 -3.65
C VAL A 22 -0.16 18.68 -2.29
N ARG A 23 -1.24 18.33 -1.60
CA ARG A 23 -1.66 18.95 -0.32
C ARG A 23 -0.98 18.34 0.92
N LEU A 24 -0.54 17.08 0.82
CA LEU A 24 0.04 16.37 1.95
C LEU A 24 1.49 16.80 2.25
N PRO A 25 1.95 16.70 3.53
CA PRO A 25 3.34 16.90 3.90
C PRO A 25 4.33 16.11 3.01
N PRO A 26 5.56 16.61 2.82
CA PRO A 26 6.56 15.94 1.98
C PRO A 26 6.96 14.55 2.44
N LYS A 27 6.60 14.09 3.64
CA LYS A 27 6.86 12.73 4.15
C LYS A 27 5.63 11.81 4.07
N LEU A 28 4.51 12.28 3.53
CA LEU A 28 3.31 11.46 3.36
C LEU A 28 3.05 11.19 1.87
N ALA A 29 2.53 9.99 1.61
CA ALA A 29 2.06 9.53 0.31
C ALA A 29 0.55 9.32 0.39
N ALA A 30 -0.24 9.66 -0.64
CA ALA A 30 -1.68 9.44 -0.58
C ALA A 30 -2.03 7.99 -0.94
N SER A 31 -3.05 7.41 -0.31
CA SER A 31 -3.66 6.14 -0.70
C SER A 31 -5.16 6.12 -0.49
N PHE A 32 -5.90 5.37 -1.31
CA PHE A 32 -7.32 5.08 -1.09
C PHE A 32 -7.55 3.86 -0.19
N VAL A 33 -6.62 2.91 -0.21
CA VAL A 33 -6.66 1.67 0.58
C VAL A 33 -5.30 1.39 1.21
N CYS A 34 -5.30 0.89 2.43
CA CYS A 34 -4.12 0.44 3.11
C CYS A 34 -4.37 -0.92 3.75
N GLU A 35 -3.49 -1.89 3.52
CA GLU A 35 -3.58 -3.18 4.22
C GLU A 35 -2.92 -3.05 5.59
N THR A 36 -3.70 -3.34 6.64
CA THR A 36 -3.27 -3.22 8.03
C THR A 36 -3.36 -4.58 8.70
N TYR A 37 -2.40 -4.86 9.58
CA TYR A 37 -2.41 -6.07 10.39
C TYR A 37 -3.22 -5.85 11.66
N ASN A 38 -4.16 -6.76 11.94
CA ASN A 38 -4.87 -6.81 13.20
C ASN A 38 -4.22 -7.87 14.12
N PRO A 39 -3.54 -7.45 15.21
CA PRO A 39 -2.88 -8.39 16.11
C PRO A 39 -3.85 -9.24 16.93
N LEU A 40 -5.09 -8.79 17.15
CA LEU A 40 -6.07 -9.52 17.95
C LEU A 40 -6.64 -10.73 17.20
N SER A 41 -6.82 -10.59 15.89
CA SER A 41 -7.35 -11.66 15.04
C SER A 41 -6.27 -12.38 14.23
N ASP A 42 -5.02 -11.93 14.28
CA ASP A 42 -3.92 -12.41 13.42
C ASP A 42 -4.28 -12.40 11.93
N THR A 43 -5.04 -11.38 11.52
CA THR A 43 -5.52 -11.22 10.14
C THR A 43 -5.14 -9.87 9.55
N TYR A 44 -5.19 -9.81 8.22
CA TYR A 44 -5.09 -8.57 7.47
C TYR A 44 -6.46 -7.97 7.24
N GLY A 45 -6.57 -6.67 7.45
CA GLY A 45 -7.75 -5.88 7.21
C GLY A 45 -7.43 -4.70 6.31
N TRP A 46 -8.32 -4.42 5.37
CA TRP A 46 -8.24 -3.24 4.54
C TRP A 46 -8.74 -2.03 5.33
N ARG A 47 -7.83 -1.13 5.67
CA ARG A 47 -8.17 0.20 6.14
C ARG A 47 -8.19 1.14 4.94
N GLY A 48 -9.37 1.33 4.40
CA GLY A 48 -9.62 2.25 3.29
C GLY A 48 -10.98 2.90 3.48
N SER A 49 -11.23 3.97 2.71
CA SER A 49 -12.48 4.74 2.64
C SER A 49 -13.77 3.90 2.60
N PHE A 50 -13.69 2.63 2.23
CA PHE A 50 -14.82 1.69 2.13
C PHE A 50 -15.38 1.22 3.46
N GLN A 51 -14.58 1.16 4.52
CA GLN A 51 -15.06 0.66 5.80
C GLN A 51 -15.54 1.78 6.73
N ASP A 52 -14.97 2.97 6.66
CA ASP A 52 -15.29 4.06 7.59
C ASP A 52 -15.31 5.47 6.98
N GLY A 53 -14.95 5.63 5.69
CA GLY A 53 -14.86 6.96 5.05
C GLY A 53 -13.85 7.91 5.71
N SER A 54 -12.94 7.40 6.55
CA SER A 54 -12.06 8.23 7.37
C SER A 54 -10.73 8.54 6.68
N GLU A 55 -10.22 9.75 6.93
CA GLU A 55 -8.89 10.18 6.49
C GLU A 55 -7.87 10.00 7.62
N GLY A 56 -6.62 9.68 7.29
CA GLY A 56 -5.58 9.60 8.32
C GLY A 56 -4.30 8.89 7.92
N ALA A 57 -3.33 8.89 8.83
CA ALA A 57 -2.08 8.17 8.65
C ALA A 57 -2.32 6.65 8.68
N CYS A 58 -1.77 5.93 7.70
CA CYS A 58 -1.75 4.48 7.71
C CYS A 58 -0.41 3.94 8.25
N HIS A 59 -0.53 2.98 9.16
CA HIS A 59 0.57 2.17 9.70
C HIS A 59 0.57 0.79 9.07
N GLY A 60 0.29 0.72 7.77
CA GLY A 60 0.21 -0.49 6.98
C GLY A 60 1.00 -0.34 5.70
N PHE A 61 0.81 -1.28 4.78
CA PHE A 61 1.48 -1.30 3.49
C PHE A 61 0.46 -1.15 2.34
N LEU A 62 1.01 -0.97 1.15
CA LEU A 62 0.23 -0.80 -0.05
C LEU A 62 -0.49 -2.08 -0.44
N ALA A 63 -1.73 -1.90 -0.88
CA ALA A 63 -2.37 -2.89 -1.73
C ALA A 63 -1.85 -2.70 -3.17
N ALA A 64 -1.28 -3.74 -3.77
CA ALA A 64 -0.68 -3.68 -5.11
C ALA A 64 -1.61 -3.20 -6.26
N TYR A 65 -2.91 -3.00 -6.01
CA TYR A 65 -3.90 -2.67 -7.06
C TYR A 65 -4.87 -1.52 -6.73
N THR A 66 -4.89 -0.99 -5.50
CA THR A 66 -6.01 -0.14 -5.04
C THR A 66 -5.60 1.20 -4.43
N GLY A 67 -4.71 1.90 -5.14
CA GLY A 67 -4.82 3.36 -5.18
C GLY A 67 -3.91 4.13 -4.25
N ALA A 68 -2.64 3.77 -4.18
CA ALA A 68 -1.61 4.61 -3.58
C ALA A 68 -0.72 5.28 -4.62
N GLY A 69 -0.31 6.51 -4.31
CA GLY A 69 0.65 7.26 -5.09
C GLY A 69 1.74 7.75 -4.16
N TYR A 70 2.99 7.54 -4.55
CA TYR A 70 4.15 8.10 -3.86
C TYR A 70 4.72 9.25 -4.66
N ARG A 71 5.28 10.23 -3.95
CA ARG A 71 6.06 11.29 -4.60
C ARG A 71 7.28 10.65 -5.26
N ARG A 72 7.57 11.03 -6.50
CA ARG A 72 8.78 10.58 -7.23
C ARG A 72 10.06 10.81 -6.42
N SER A 73 10.13 11.90 -5.67
CA SER A 73 11.27 12.25 -4.83
C SER A 73 11.61 11.20 -3.76
N PHE A 74 10.67 10.33 -3.39
CA PHE A 74 10.92 9.25 -2.44
C PHE A 74 11.77 8.10 -2.99
N PHE A 75 11.90 8.03 -4.30
CA PHE A 75 12.65 7.00 -5.03
C PHE A 75 13.86 7.57 -5.77
N ALA A 76 14.19 8.84 -5.54
CA ALA A 76 15.17 9.57 -6.36
C ALA A 76 16.63 9.27 -6.02
N ALA A 77 16.94 8.36 -5.09
CA ALA A 77 18.30 7.87 -4.90
C ALA A 77 18.73 7.01 -6.10
N ASP A 78 20.04 6.78 -6.24
CA ASP A 78 20.56 5.83 -7.23
C ASP A 78 19.80 4.50 -7.10
N VAL A 79 19.03 4.17 -8.15
CA VAL A 79 18.08 3.06 -8.20
C VAL A 79 18.73 1.73 -7.84
N LEU A 80 20.04 1.58 -8.06
CA LEU A 80 20.75 0.34 -7.74
C LEU A 80 21.19 0.25 -6.26
N SER A 81 21.37 1.40 -5.60
CA SER A 81 21.77 1.49 -4.19
C SER A 81 20.59 1.64 -3.23
N ASP A 82 19.45 2.09 -3.73
CA ASP A 82 18.28 2.37 -2.91
C ASP A 82 17.68 1.06 -2.36
N PRO A 83 17.57 0.89 -1.02
CA PRO A 83 16.95 -0.28 -0.40
C PRO A 83 15.55 -0.64 -0.92
N VAL A 84 14.80 0.33 -1.45
CA VAL A 84 13.49 0.10 -2.07
C VAL A 84 13.59 -0.80 -3.30
N TYR A 85 14.71 -0.75 -4.03
CA TYR A 85 14.97 -1.54 -5.24
C TYR A 85 16.00 -2.65 -5.05
N ASN A 86 16.81 -2.58 -3.98
CA ASN A 86 17.81 -3.60 -3.69
C ASN A 86 17.24 -4.74 -2.81
N PHE A 87 16.84 -5.83 -3.45
CA PHE A 87 16.35 -7.03 -2.77
C PHE A 87 17.46 -7.98 -2.31
N THR A 88 18.74 -7.70 -2.56
CA THR A 88 19.85 -8.64 -2.29
C THR A 88 19.92 -9.11 -0.83
N GLY A 89 19.47 -8.27 0.11
CA GLY A 89 19.39 -8.59 1.54
C GLY A 89 17.97 -8.70 2.07
N ALA A 90 16.97 -8.85 1.20
CA ALA A 90 15.60 -9.01 1.63
C ALA A 90 15.43 -10.35 2.37
N PRO A 91 14.73 -10.40 3.51
CA PRO A 91 14.49 -11.66 4.21
C PRO A 91 13.44 -12.50 3.48
N ASP A 92 13.33 -13.76 3.90
CA ASP A 92 12.35 -14.70 3.38
C ASP A 92 10.94 -14.11 3.36
N GLY A 93 10.31 -14.24 2.20
CA GLY A 93 8.97 -13.73 1.93
C GLY A 93 8.91 -12.30 1.40
N CYS A 94 9.95 -11.48 1.56
CA CYS A 94 9.97 -10.13 0.96
C CYS A 94 10.26 -10.12 -0.53
N HIS A 95 10.96 -11.14 -1.06
CA HIS A 95 11.31 -11.22 -2.48
C HIS A 95 10.12 -11.36 -3.44
N VAL A 96 8.97 -11.78 -2.92
CA VAL A 96 7.76 -12.03 -3.70
C VAL A 96 6.62 -11.05 -3.36
N HIS A 97 6.83 -10.17 -2.36
CA HIS A 97 5.88 -9.14 -1.90
C HIS A 97 6.55 -7.76 -1.99
N ASP A 98 6.64 -7.26 -3.21
CA ASP A 98 7.23 -5.96 -3.52
C ASP A 98 6.47 -4.79 -2.87
N ASP A 99 5.15 -4.90 -2.78
CA ASP A 99 4.27 -3.98 -2.06
C ASP A 99 4.70 -3.80 -0.59
N VAL A 100 4.94 -4.88 0.14
CA VAL A 100 5.43 -4.84 1.53
C VAL A 100 6.87 -4.32 1.57
N TRP A 101 7.76 -4.81 0.70
CA TRP A 101 9.17 -4.43 0.70
C TRP A 101 9.39 -2.94 0.44
N ILE A 102 8.77 -2.43 -0.62
CA ILE A 102 8.84 -1.03 -1.03
C ILE A 102 8.25 -0.15 0.09
N SER A 103 7.05 -0.50 0.56
CA SER A 103 6.39 0.23 1.65
C SER A 103 7.26 0.26 2.89
N GLY A 104 7.85 -0.87 3.28
CA GLY A 104 8.63 -1.02 4.51
C GLY A 104 9.90 -0.21 4.50
N ASN A 105 10.60 -0.18 3.36
CA ASN A 105 11.79 0.65 3.20
C ASN A 105 11.45 2.15 3.21
N LEU A 106 10.32 2.55 2.63
CA LEU A 106 9.82 3.92 2.73
C LEU A 106 9.39 4.24 4.18
N PHE A 107 8.77 3.30 4.88
CA PHE A 107 8.41 3.43 6.28
C PHE A 107 9.63 3.66 7.17
N ARG A 108 10.73 2.93 6.94
CA ARG A 108 12.00 3.17 7.65
C ARG A 108 12.56 4.58 7.44
N ARG A 109 12.22 5.26 6.34
CA ARG A 109 12.59 6.68 6.08
C ARG A 109 11.64 7.68 6.73
N GLY A 110 10.65 7.21 7.48
CA GLY A 110 9.59 8.05 8.04
C GLY A 110 8.53 8.46 7.01
N ILE A 111 8.43 7.75 5.87
CA ILE A 111 7.38 7.98 4.87
C ILE A 111 6.19 7.08 5.21
N ARG A 112 4.98 7.65 5.24
CA ARG A 112 3.75 6.90 5.53
C ARG A 112 2.72 7.09 4.43
N PRO A 113 1.93 6.06 4.09
CA PRO A 113 0.70 6.27 3.37
C PRO A 113 -0.29 7.08 4.24
N TYR A 114 -1.07 7.91 3.59
CA TYR A 114 -2.16 8.69 4.14
C TYR A 114 -3.42 8.28 3.41
N VAL A 115 -4.37 7.69 4.15
CA VAL A 115 -5.66 7.28 3.63
C VAL A 115 -6.47 8.52 3.32
N VAL A 116 -6.92 8.66 2.07
CA VAL A 116 -7.78 9.76 1.64
C VAL A 116 -9.23 9.28 1.61
N GLY A 117 -10.11 10.05 2.24
CA GLY A 117 -11.54 9.77 2.26
C GLY A 117 -12.14 10.13 0.91
N VAL A 118 -12.68 9.14 0.19
CA VAL A 118 -13.37 9.41 -1.07
C VAL A 118 -14.84 9.67 -0.84
N GLN A 119 -15.34 10.75 -1.45
CA GLN A 119 -16.77 10.92 -1.65
C GLN A 119 -17.22 9.95 -2.76
N ASN A 120 -18.35 9.28 -2.56
CA ASN A 120 -18.99 8.39 -3.54
C ASN A 120 -18.24 7.09 -3.90
N GLY A 121 -17.40 6.56 -3.00
CA GLY A 121 -16.89 5.19 -3.13
C GLY A 121 -16.08 4.95 -4.40
N MET A 122 -15.23 5.90 -4.78
CA MET A 122 -14.37 5.79 -5.97
C MET A 122 -13.45 4.58 -5.86
N TRP A 123 -13.65 3.61 -6.75
CA TRP A 123 -12.77 2.44 -6.91
C TRP A 123 -12.00 2.57 -8.23
N PRO A 124 -10.69 2.28 -8.25
CA PRO A 124 -10.02 1.98 -9.50
C PRO A 124 -10.73 0.79 -10.17
N GLN A 125 -11.00 0.87 -11.47
CA GLN A 125 -11.59 -0.25 -12.20
C GLN A 125 -10.61 -1.42 -12.22
N GLU A 126 -10.96 -2.49 -11.51
CA GLU A 126 -10.24 -3.75 -11.55
C GLU A 126 -10.59 -4.50 -12.84
N SER A 127 -9.68 -4.43 -13.83
CA SER A 127 -9.73 -5.30 -15.00
C SER A 127 -8.59 -6.31 -14.92
N HIS A 128 -8.79 -7.36 -14.13
CA HIS A 128 -7.86 -8.48 -14.09
C HIS A 128 -8.12 -9.44 -15.24
N ARG A 129 -7.06 -9.82 -15.95
CA ARG A 129 -7.07 -11.07 -16.70
C ARG A 129 -7.17 -12.23 -15.70
N PRO A 130 -7.75 -13.39 -16.09
CA PRO A 130 -7.74 -14.58 -15.25
C PRO A 130 -6.35 -14.83 -14.68
N TYR A 131 -6.28 -15.25 -13.42
CA TYR A 131 -5.01 -15.49 -12.72
C TYR A 131 -4.06 -16.29 -13.60
N ASN A 132 -2.98 -15.64 -14.03
CA ASN A 132 -1.98 -16.27 -14.85
C ASN A 132 -0.94 -16.95 -13.94
N LYS A 133 -0.16 -17.88 -14.51
CA LYS A 133 0.95 -18.55 -13.82
C LYS A 133 2.12 -17.62 -13.44
N LEU A 134 2.02 -16.33 -13.76
CA LEU A 134 2.99 -15.29 -13.39
C LEU A 134 2.49 -14.47 -12.19
N SER A 135 1.33 -14.79 -11.63
CA SER A 135 0.77 -14.11 -10.47
C SER A 135 1.46 -14.59 -9.20
N ILE A 136 1.59 -13.69 -8.23
CA ILE A 136 1.99 -14.02 -6.86
C ILE A 136 1.11 -15.12 -6.23
N ASN A 137 -0.13 -15.27 -6.71
CA ASN A 137 -1.06 -16.31 -6.27
C ASN A 137 -0.62 -17.73 -6.67
N SER A 138 0.34 -17.90 -7.60
CA SER A 138 0.91 -19.22 -7.90
C SER A 138 2.12 -19.57 -7.01
N VAL A 139 2.55 -18.68 -6.12
CA VAL A 139 3.63 -18.94 -5.16
C VAL A 139 3.05 -19.70 -3.96
N GLU A 140 3.71 -20.80 -3.59
CA GLU A 140 3.34 -21.59 -2.41
C GLU A 140 3.50 -20.75 -1.12
N ASP A 141 2.56 -20.90 -0.18
CA ASP A 141 2.55 -20.15 1.08
C ASP A 141 2.67 -18.62 0.90
N MET A 142 2.06 -18.07 -0.16
CA MET A 142 2.11 -16.63 -0.47
C MET A 142 1.76 -15.75 0.74
N LYS A 143 0.69 -16.09 1.49
CA LYS A 143 0.29 -15.30 2.67
C LYS A 143 1.22 -15.47 3.86
N GLY A 144 1.79 -16.66 4.10
CA GLY A 144 2.81 -16.84 5.11
C GLY A 144 4.09 -16.08 4.78
N GLN A 145 4.48 -16.04 3.50
CA GLN A 145 5.59 -15.22 3.00
C GLN A 145 5.34 -13.73 3.24
N GLN A 146 4.14 -13.23 2.94
CA GLN A 146 3.74 -11.84 3.22
C GLN A 146 3.92 -11.50 4.71
N LYS A 147 3.42 -12.39 5.60
CA LYS A 147 3.51 -12.23 7.05
C LYS A 147 4.96 -12.19 7.55
N ARG A 148 5.83 -13.03 7.01
CA ARG A 148 7.27 -13.01 7.35
C ARG A 148 7.92 -11.67 6.96
N CYS A 149 7.60 -11.15 5.78
CA CYS A 149 8.10 -9.84 5.36
C CYS A 149 7.58 -8.69 6.24
N LEU A 150 6.30 -8.73 6.60
CA LEU A 150 5.69 -7.73 7.48
C LEU A 150 6.32 -7.72 8.88
N LYS A 151 6.57 -8.91 9.43
CA LYS A 151 7.24 -9.06 10.72
C LYS A 151 8.64 -8.41 10.72
N TYR A 152 9.37 -8.49 9.60
CA TYR A 152 10.67 -7.83 9.45
C TYR A 152 10.59 -6.29 9.52
N PHE A 153 9.46 -5.71 9.10
CA PHE A 153 9.17 -4.28 9.25
C PHE A 153 8.35 -3.96 10.52
N ASN A 154 8.30 -4.89 11.49
CA ASN A 154 7.52 -4.75 12.72
C ASN A 154 6.05 -4.36 12.46
N TYR A 155 5.44 -4.94 11.43
CA TYR A 155 4.07 -4.64 11.01
C TYR A 155 3.80 -3.14 10.82
N PHE A 156 4.83 -2.34 10.47
CA PHE A 156 4.70 -0.89 10.27
C PHE A 156 4.25 -0.14 11.54
N MET A 157 4.52 -0.71 12.72
CA MET A 157 4.24 -0.10 14.01
C MET A 157 5.41 0.79 14.47
N GLU A 158 5.10 1.95 15.06
CA GLU A 158 6.11 2.81 15.69
C GLU A 158 6.51 2.27 17.07
N ALA A 159 7.75 2.54 17.49
CA ALA A 159 8.21 2.16 18.83
C ALA A 159 7.32 2.83 19.89
N GLY A 160 6.55 2.02 20.63
CA GLY A 160 5.57 2.50 21.62
C GLY A 160 4.10 2.24 21.27
N ALA A 161 3.78 1.83 20.04
CA ALA A 161 2.40 1.51 19.63
C ALA A 161 1.88 0.17 20.20
N GLU A 162 2.75 -0.72 20.71
CA GLU A 162 2.37 -1.94 21.43
C GLU A 162 1.63 -1.63 22.76
N ALA A 163 1.82 -0.46 23.36
CA ALA A 163 1.21 -0.10 24.63
C ALA A 163 -0.25 0.36 24.53
N ALA A 164 -0.74 0.69 23.32
CA ALA A 164 -2.08 1.24 23.11
C ALA A 164 -3.13 0.17 22.72
N GLY A 165 -2.73 -1.09 22.54
CA GLY A 165 -3.62 -2.20 22.19
C GLY A 165 -4.02 -3.09 23.38
N ALA A 166 -3.69 -2.70 24.62
CA ALA A 166 -3.95 -3.46 25.84
C ALA A 166 -4.81 -2.69 26.86
N ALA A 167 -5.74 -1.85 26.39
CA ALA A 167 -6.74 -1.19 27.23
C ALA A 167 -8.15 -1.40 26.65
#